data_AF-D0R6L5-F1
#
_entry.id   AF-D0R6L5-F1
#
_cell.length_a   1.000
_cell.length_b   1.000
_cell.length_c   1.000
_cell.angle_alpha   90.00
_cell.angle_beta   90.00
_cell.angle_gamma   90.00
#
_symmetry.space_group_name_H-M   'P 1'
#
loop_
_entity.id
_entity.type
_entity.pdbx_description
1 polymer ?
#
loop_
_entity_poly.entity_id
_entity_poly.type
_entity_poly.pdbx_seq_one_letter_code
_entity_poly.pdbx_strand_id
1 'polypeptide(L)'
;GVPECRLRRLVRPLFTIGFLCEPSPGHVAHSVLSKQFVTQPALLDAILFMSETLAPSASAMGTQTRRFGASEQAEDSAWNMAVGSDSPFAACLQQRPKVKRQLGAYLSYVSSSIDAGVEDTLTRMNWQNLGMATVVHVGAQSPSLVVALAPQFPSLRFLVQTEAKAESGGHQPCLDNHGISALKLASIPLHLRARITWGTRLSTATQ
;
A
#
# COMPACT_ATOMS: atom_id res chain seq x y z
N GLY A 1 31.46 2.45 8.08
CA GLY A 1 30.96 1.55 9.15
C GLY A 1 30.52 2.37 10.36
N VAL A 2 29.69 1.79 11.25
CA VAL A 2 29.24 2.42 12.50
C VAL A 2 30.12 1.94 13.67
N PRO A 3 30.60 2.82 14.58
CA PRO A 3 31.41 2.40 15.73
C PRO A 3 30.68 1.40 16.64
N GLU A 4 31.37 0.37 17.10
CA GLU A 4 30.81 -0.75 17.87
C GLU A 4 30.00 -0.29 19.10
N CYS A 5 30.54 0.65 19.88
CA CYS A 5 29.85 1.19 21.06
C CYS A 5 28.51 1.85 20.70
N ARG A 6 28.43 2.54 19.55
CA ARG A 6 27.18 3.14 19.06
C ARG A 6 26.23 2.09 18.52
N LEU A 7 26.74 1.13 17.74
CA LEU A 7 25.94 0.04 17.20
C LEU A 7 25.29 -0.79 18.32
N ARG A 8 26.07 -1.14 19.35
CA ARG A 8 25.56 -1.87 20.52
C ARG A 8 24.40 -1.15 21.20
N ARG A 9 24.49 0.18 21.37
CA ARG A 9 23.41 0.99 21.97
C ARG A 9 22.12 0.98 21.15
N LEU A 10 22.25 0.95 19.81
CA LEU A 10 21.09 0.89 18.90
C LEU A 10 20.48 -0.51 18.81
N VAL A 11 21.30 -1.55 18.88
CA VAL A 11 20.86 -2.94 18.69
C VAL A 11 20.22 -3.54 19.95
N ARG A 12 20.69 -3.19 21.16
CA ARG A 12 20.15 -3.78 22.40
C ARG A 12 18.62 -3.63 22.56
N PRO A 13 18.00 -2.47 22.29
CA PRO A 13 16.54 -2.35 22.32
C PRO A 13 15.82 -3.26 21.31
N LEU A 14 16.46 -3.57 20.18
CA LEU A 14 15.89 -4.44 19.15
C LEU A 14 15.78 -5.90 19.62
N PHE A 15 16.59 -6.32 20.59
CA PHE A 15 16.45 -7.62 21.25
C PHE A 15 15.21 -7.68 22.13
N THR A 16 14.93 -6.63 22.90
CA THR A 16 13.80 -6.60 23.82
C THR A 16 12.44 -6.65 23.12
N ILE A 17 12.37 -6.16 21.88
CA ILE A 17 11.15 -6.23 21.05
C ILE A 17 11.12 -7.46 20.12
N GLY A 18 12.10 -8.37 20.24
CA GLY A 18 12.18 -9.59 19.41
C GLY A 18 12.55 -9.35 17.94
N PHE A 19 12.96 -8.14 17.57
CA PHE A 19 13.32 -7.82 16.19
C PHE A 19 14.67 -8.43 15.79
N LEU A 20 15.67 -8.43 16.68
CA LEU A 20 16.94 -9.15 16.51
C LEU A 20 17.16 -10.11 17.69
N CYS A 21 18.20 -10.93 17.63
CA CYS A 21 18.62 -11.77 18.77
C CYS A 21 20.14 -11.77 18.97
N GLU A 22 20.56 -12.09 20.20
CA GLU A 22 21.95 -12.28 20.61
C GLU A 22 22.16 -13.78 20.93
N PRO A 23 22.60 -14.61 19.96
CA PRO A 23 22.76 -16.05 20.18
C PRO A 23 23.91 -16.38 21.13
N SER A 24 24.91 -15.51 21.22
CA SER A 24 26.02 -15.58 22.17
C SER A 24 26.51 -14.16 22.47
N PRO A 25 27.15 -13.92 23.62
CA PRO A 25 27.61 -12.58 24.00
C PRO A 25 28.43 -11.91 22.89
N GLY A 26 28.03 -10.69 22.52
CA GLY A 26 28.71 -9.90 21.49
C GLY A 26 28.34 -10.25 20.04
N HIS A 27 27.47 -11.23 19.80
CA HIS A 27 27.02 -11.61 18.46
C HIS A 27 25.58 -11.16 18.21
N VAL A 28 25.29 -10.73 16.98
CA VAL A 28 23.94 -10.30 16.57
C VAL A 28 23.47 -11.20 15.43
N ALA A 29 22.25 -11.70 15.52
CA ALA A 29 21.62 -12.49 14.46
C ALA A 29 20.20 -12.00 14.16
N HIS A 30 19.71 -12.37 12.97
CA HIS A 30 18.32 -12.15 12.60
C HIS A 30 17.40 -13.05 13.41
N SER A 31 16.28 -12.47 13.86
CA SER A 31 15.12 -13.25 14.29
C SER A 31 14.26 -13.63 13.08
N VAL A 32 13.20 -14.40 13.30
CA VAL A 32 12.20 -14.70 12.26
C VAL A 32 11.61 -13.40 11.68
N LEU A 33 11.39 -12.38 12.52
CA LEU A 33 10.83 -11.09 12.13
C LEU A 33 11.80 -10.28 11.27
N SER A 34 13.03 -10.01 11.75
CA SER A 34 13.97 -9.20 10.98
C SER A 34 14.48 -9.89 9.72
N LYS A 35 14.45 -11.23 9.65
CA LYS A 35 14.80 -11.98 8.44
C LYS A 35 13.91 -11.60 7.26
N GLN A 36 12.63 -11.27 7.50
CA GLN A 36 11.70 -10.87 6.43
C GLN A 36 12.20 -9.63 5.67
N PHE A 37 12.83 -8.68 6.35
CA PHE A 37 13.37 -7.45 5.75
C PHE A 37 14.58 -7.70 4.84
N VAL A 38 15.22 -8.87 4.95
CA VAL A 38 16.31 -9.28 4.04
C VAL A 38 15.75 -10.08 2.87
N THR A 39 14.79 -10.98 3.15
CA THR A 39 14.25 -11.89 2.14
C THR A 39 13.17 -11.28 1.25
N GLN A 40 12.54 -10.17 1.68
CA GLN A 40 11.44 -9.52 0.97
C GLN A 40 11.82 -8.07 0.64
N PRO A 41 12.31 -7.80 -0.59
CA PRO A 41 12.74 -6.45 -0.98
C PRO A 41 11.65 -5.38 -0.84
N ALA A 42 10.39 -5.73 -1.07
CA ALA A 42 9.25 -4.82 -0.91
C ALA A 42 9.10 -4.35 0.55
N LEU A 43 9.32 -5.23 1.54
CA LEU A 43 9.23 -4.87 2.96
C LEU A 43 10.35 -3.89 3.34
N LEU A 44 11.56 -4.12 2.81
CA LEU A 44 12.67 -3.19 2.98
C LEU A 44 12.38 -1.83 2.33
N ASP A 45 11.84 -1.83 1.11
CA ASP A 45 11.45 -0.61 0.42
C ASP A 45 10.37 0.18 1.20
N ALA A 46 9.39 -0.51 1.77
CA ALA A 46 8.35 0.10 2.58
C ALA A 46 8.89 0.73 3.87
N ILE A 47 9.78 0.03 4.61
CA ILE A 47 10.35 0.60 5.84
C ILE A 47 11.29 1.76 5.55
N LEU A 48 12.02 1.73 4.43
CA LEU A 48 12.84 2.86 3.99
C LEU A 48 11.96 4.05 3.60
N PHE A 49 10.81 3.83 2.94
CA PHE A 49 9.84 4.91 2.72
C PHE A 49 9.40 5.55 4.04
N MET A 50 9.03 4.71 5.01
CA MET A 50 8.58 5.19 6.32
C MET A 50 9.66 5.98 7.04
N SER A 51 10.90 5.48 7.08
CA SER A 51 12.00 6.13 7.81
C SER A 51 12.56 7.37 7.10
N GLU A 52 12.72 7.32 5.77
CA GLU A 52 13.39 8.37 5.00
C GLU A 52 12.43 9.47 4.53
N THR A 53 11.13 9.17 4.39
CA THR A 53 10.14 10.12 3.85
C THR A 53 9.03 10.42 4.86
N LEU A 54 8.32 9.39 5.35
CA LEU A 54 7.11 9.61 6.14
C LEU A 54 7.40 10.18 7.53
N ALA A 55 8.36 9.60 8.27
CA ALA A 55 8.68 10.02 9.64
C ALA A 55 9.21 11.47 9.73
N PRO A 56 10.12 11.92 8.84
CA PRO A 56 10.50 13.34 8.79
C PRO A 56 9.32 14.25 8.46
N SER A 57 8.48 13.85 7.49
CA SER A 57 7.28 14.63 7.11
C SER A 57 6.31 14.76 8.28
N ALA A 58 6.03 13.66 8.99
CA ALA A 58 5.17 13.65 10.16
C ALA A 58 5.71 14.57 11.27
N SER A 59 7.03 14.56 11.49
CA SER A 59 7.69 15.43 12.47
C SER A 59 7.59 16.92 12.09
N ALA A 60 7.49 17.23 10.80
CA ALA A 60 7.34 18.59 10.27
C ALA A 60 5.87 19.05 10.14
N MET A 61 4.87 18.19 10.38
CA MET A 61 3.46 18.59 10.26
C MET A 61 3.12 19.76 11.20
N GLY A 62 3.60 19.73 12.45
CA GLY A 62 3.32 20.80 13.40
C GLY A 62 3.92 22.15 13.01
N THR A 63 5.07 22.17 12.33
CA THR A 63 5.67 23.41 11.82
C THR A 63 4.99 23.88 10.55
N GLN A 64 4.65 22.95 9.65
CA GLN A 64 3.88 23.23 8.44
C GLN A 64 2.52 23.87 8.77
N THR A 65 1.76 23.28 9.70
CA THR A 65 0.43 23.79 10.09
C THR A 65 0.51 25.17 10.73
N ARG A 66 1.55 25.47 11.52
CA ARG A 66 1.74 26.82 12.08
C ARG A 66 2.06 27.86 11.01
N ARG A 67 2.73 27.46 9.92
CA ARG A 67 3.17 28.36 8.85
C ARG A 67 2.09 28.60 7.80
N PHE A 68 1.38 27.56 7.40
CA PHE A 68 0.43 27.60 6.28
C PHE A 68 -1.02 27.31 6.68
N GLY A 69 -1.30 27.06 7.96
CA GLY A 69 -2.64 26.71 8.43
C GLY A 69 -3.13 25.40 7.80
N ALA A 70 -4.41 25.38 7.42
CA ALA A 70 -5.06 24.26 6.74
C ALA A 70 -4.93 24.38 5.20
N SER A 71 -3.77 24.82 4.68
CA SER A 71 -3.53 24.92 3.25
C SER A 71 -3.64 23.55 2.57
N GLU A 72 -4.33 23.52 1.43
CA GLU A 72 -4.45 22.34 0.54
C GLU A 72 -3.50 22.42 -0.66
N GLN A 73 -2.65 23.45 -0.74
CA GLN A 73 -1.65 23.58 -1.81
C GLN A 73 -0.60 22.48 -1.70
N ALA A 74 -0.21 21.90 -2.84
CA ALA A 74 0.74 20.79 -2.86
C ALA A 74 2.16 21.21 -2.41
N GLU A 75 2.48 22.48 -2.63
CA GLU A 75 3.71 23.16 -2.26
C GLU A 75 3.81 23.38 -0.74
N ASP A 76 2.68 23.49 -0.05
CA ASP A 76 2.61 23.74 1.39
C ASP A 76 2.62 22.43 2.22
N SER A 77 3.14 21.34 1.67
CA SER A 77 3.11 20.02 2.32
C SER A 77 4.11 19.89 3.47
N ALA A 78 3.81 19.00 4.43
CA ALA A 78 4.73 18.69 5.53
C ALA A 78 6.02 18.01 5.04
N TRP A 79 5.95 17.30 3.91
CA TRP A 79 7.13 16.76 3.24
C TRP A 79 8.08 17.87 2.78
N ASN A 80 7.54 18.92 2.14
CA ASN A 80 8.31 20.08 1.72
C ASN A 80 9.00 20.79 2.89
N MET A 81 8.31 20.93 4.02
CA MET A 81 8.96 21.43 5.24
C MET A 81 10.06 20.52 5.78
N ALA A 82 9.90 19.20 5.71
CA ALA A 82 10.91 18.26 6.21
C ALA A 82 12.18 18.25 5.36
N VAL A 83 12.06 18.42 4.03
CA VAL A 83 13.21 18.35 3.11
C VAL A 83 13.71 19.72 2.63
N GLY A 84 13.00 20.81 2.96
CA GLY A 84 13.30 22.15 2.47
C GLY A 84 13.10 22.32 0.97
N SER A 85 12.04 21.73 0.41
CA SER A 85 11.71 21.78 -1.02
C SER A 85 10.50 22.68 -1.26
N ASP A 86 10.52 23.45 -2.34
CA ASP A 86 9.35 24.20 -2.82
C ASP A 86 8.58 23.45 -3.92
N SER A 87 9.14 22.34 -4.42
CA SER A 87 8.49 21.51 -5.46
C SER A 87 7.50 20.52 -4.85
N PRO A 88 6.32 20.28 -5.47
CA PRO A 88 5.37 19.27 -5.01
C PRO A 88 5.98 17.87 -4.93
N PHE A 89 5.50 17.05 -3.99
CA PHE A 89 5.96 15.67 -3.83
C PHE A 89 5.81 14.83 -5.12
N ALA A 90 4.79 15.10 -5.93
CA ALA A 90 4.60 14.44 -7.23
C ALA A 90 5.80 14.64 -8.17
N ALA A 91 6.43 15.82 -8.19
CA ALA A 91 7.63 16.08 -8.98
C ALA A 91 8.83 15.25 -8.47
N CYS A 92 8.96 15.10 -7.15
CA CYS A 92 9.96 14.23 -6.54
C CYS A 92 9.79 12.77 -7.01
N LEU A 93 8.56 12.27 -7.09
CA LEU A 93 8.30 10.90 -7.56
C LEU A 93 8.68 10.67 -9.03
N GLN A 94 8.58 11.70 -9.87
CA GLN A 94 9.03 11.61 -11.27
C GLN A 94 10.56 11.61 -11.38
N GLN A 95 11.23 12.40 -10.56
CA GLN A 95 12.69 12.54 -10.59
C GLN A 95 13.42 11.42 -9.83
N ARG A 96 12.77 10.79 -8.84
CA ARG A 96 13.37 9.79 -7.95
C ARG A 96 12.65 8.44 -8.04
N PRO A 97 12.99 7.60 -9.03
CA PRO A 97 12.32 6.31 -9.24
C PRO A 97 12.43 5.38 -8.01
N LYS A 98 13.52 5.49 -7.23
CA LYS A 98 13.67 4.76 -5.95
C LYS A 98 12.55 5.11 -4.96
N VAL A 99 12.27 6.40 -4.76
CA VAL A 99 11.23 6.86 -3.82
C VAL A 99 9.84 6.43 -4.30
N LYS A 100 9.60 6.50 -5.62
CA LYS A 100 8.36 6.00 -6.22
C LYS A 100 8.14 4.50 -5.99
N ARG A 101 9.20 3.69 -6.14
CA ARG A 101 9.17 2.25 -5.85
C ARG A 101 8.88 1.99 -4.37
N GLN A 102 9.56 2.71 -3.48
CA GLN A 102 9.40 2.62 -2.03
C GLN A 102 7.98 3.00 -1.58
N LEU A 103 7.42 4.08 -2.13
CA LEU A 103 6.03 4.47 -1.91
C LEU A 103 5.06 3.38 -2.37
N GLY A 104 5.27 2.82 -3.57
CA GLY A 104 4.45 1.73 -4.08
C GLY A 104 4.46 0.50 -3.17
N ALA A 105 5.62 0.13 -2.64
CA ALA A 105 5.75 -0.96 -1.68
C ALA A 105 5.06 -0.63 -0.35
N TYR A 106 5.22 0.58 0.19
CA TYR A 106 4.51 1.00 1.40
C TYR A 106 2.98 0.92 1.21
N LEU A 107 2.47 1.49 0.11
CA LEU A 107 1.04 1.49 -0.18
C LEU A 107 0.48 0.07 -0.34
N SER A 108 1.23 -0.88 -0.90
CA SER A 108 0.73 -2.25 -1.04
C SER A 108 0.52 -2.92 0.33
N TYR A 109 1.39 -2.69 1.31
CA TYR A 109 1.21 -3.20 2.67
C TYR A 109 0.06 -2.50 3.40
N VAL A 110 -0.06 -1.17 3.28
CA VAL A 110 -1.15 -0.41 3.89
C VAL A 110 -2.50 -0.83 3.32
N SER A 111 -2.64 -0.85 1.99
CA SER A 111 -3.87 -1.28 1.32
C SER A 111 -4.25 -2.71 1.71
N SER A 112 -3.28 -3.65 1.74
CA SER A 112 -3.58 -5.03 2.16
C SER A 112 -4.10 -5.12 3.60
N SER A 113 -3.58 -4.28 4.51
CA SER A 113 -4.06 -4.23 5.90
C SER A 113 -5.47 -3.64 6.03
N ILE A 114 -5.79 -2.62 5.23
CA ILE A 114 -7.13 -2.02 5.17
C ILE A 114 -8.12 -3.05 4.60
N ASP A 115 -7.74 -3.72 3.50
CA ASP A 115 -8.57 -4.73 2.86
C ASP A 115 -8.92 -5.88 3.83
N ALA A 116 -7.97 -6.32 4.66
CA ALA A 116 -8.23 -7.36 5.67
C ALA A 116 -9.23 -6.91 6.76
N GLY A 117 -9.15 -5.66 7.22
CA GLY A 117 -10.11 -5.10 8.19
C GLY A 117 -11.49 -4.88 7.59
N VAL A 118 -11.53 -4.43 6.32
CA VAL A 118 -12.78 -4.30 5.54
C VAL A 118 -13.39 -5.68 5.32
N GLU A 119 -12.60 -6.70 4.96
CA GLU A 119 -13.07 -8.07 4.80
C GLU A 119 -13.71 -8.62 6.07
N ASP A 120 -13.07 -8.47 7.24
CA ASP A 120 -13.65 -8.91 8.52
C ASP A 120 -14.97 -8.18 8.82
N THR A 121 -15.05 -6.88 8.52
CA THR A 121 -16.27 -6.11 8.74
C THR A 121 -17.39 -6.56 7.78
N LEU A 122 -17.08 -6.68 6.49
CA LEU A 122 -18.07 -7.03 5.48
C LEU A 122 -18.56 -8.47 5.67
N THR A 123 -17.70 -9.43 6.02
CA THR A 123 -18.13 -10.82 6.27
C THR A 123 -19.14 -10.94 7.42
N ARG A 124 -19.12 -10.01 8.38
CA ARG A 124 -20.07 -9.96 9.51
C ARG A 124 -21.39 -9.27 9.21
N MET A 125 -21.52 -8.58 8.06
CA MET A 125 -22.79 -7.93 7.71
C MET A 125 -23.84 -8.94 7.24
N ASN A 126 -25.12 -8.63 7.45
CA ASN A 126 -26.22 -9.50 7.06
C ASN A 126 -26.55 -9.40 5.56
N TRP A 127 -25.62 -9.84 4.71
CA TRP A 127 -25.78 -9.89 3.25
C TRP A 127 -26.89 -10.85 2.80
N GLN A 128 -27.29 -11.80 3.65
CA GLN A 128 -28.34 -12.79 3.33
C GLN A 128 -29.69 -12.12 3.07
N ASN A 129 -29.96 -11.00 3.73
CA ASN A 129 -31.19 -10.22 3.54
C ASN A 129 -31.33 -9.61 2.14
N LEU A 130 -30.25 -9.53 1.36
CA LEU A 130 -30.30 -9.01 -0.01
C LEU A 130 -30.88 -10.02 -1.01
N GLY A 131 -30.98 -11.30 -0.64
CA GLY A 131 -31.47 -12.35 -1.53
C GLY A 131 -30.60 -12.50 -2.80
N MET A 132 -31.23 -12.54 -3.97
CA MET A 132 -30.54 -12.58 -5.26
C MET A 132 -30.17 -11.17 -5.72
N ALA A 133 -28.96 -10.74 -5.40
CA ALA A 133 -28.48 -9.40 -5.69
C ALA A 133 -27.09 -9.39 -6.36
N THR A 134 -26.77 -8.27 -7.02
CA THR A 134 -25.44 -7.99 -7.56
C THR A 134 -24.78 -6.89 -6.73
N VAL A 135 -23.60 -7.16 -6.18
CA VAL A 135 -22.79 -6.22 -5.40
C VAL A 135 -21.68 -5.67 -6.29
N VAL A 136 -21.53 -4.34 -6.32
CA VAL A 136 -20.50 -3.68 -7.13
C VAL A 136 -19.39 -3.16 -6.21
N HIS A 137 -18.18 -3.69 -6.37
CA HIS A 137 -16.99 -3.19 -5.68
C HIS A 137 -16.28 -2.14 -6.54
N VAL A 138 -16.57 -0.87 -6.27
CA VAL A 138 -16.03 0.28 -7.02
C VAL A 138 -14.63 0.67 -6.52
N GLY A 139 -13.73 1.04 -7.43
CA GLY A 139 -12.38 1.49 -7.11
C GLY A 139 -11.43 0.38 -6.68
N ALA A 140 -11.80 -0.88 -6.94
CA ALA A 140 -11.07 -2.04 -6.45
C ALA A 140 -9.65 -2.11 -7.03
N GLN A 141 -8.64 -2.26 -6.18
CA GLN A 141 -7.27 -2.52 -6.63
C GLN A 141 -7.02 -4.03 -6.87
N SER A 142 -7.77 -4.88 -6.15
CA SER A 142 -7.69 -6.35 -6.15
C SER A 142 -9.09 -7.00 -6.05
N PRO A 143 -9.32 -8.20 -6.59
CA PRO A 143 -10.55 -8.95 -6.34
C PRO A 143 -10.59 -9.65 -4.97
N SER A 144 -9.54 -9.56 -4.14
CA SER A 144 -9.38 -10.32 -2.89
C SER A 144 -10.63 -10.30 -1.99
N LEU A 145 -11.18 -9.10 -1.75
CA LEU A 145 -12.36 -8.91 -0.91
C LEU A 145 -13.58 -9.69 -1.43
N VAL A 146 -13.82 -9.61 -2.74
CA VAL A 146 -14.93 -10.29 -3.40
C VAL A 146 -14.71 -11.81 -3.44
N VAL A 147 -13.46 -12.24 -3.61
CA VAL A 147 -13.07 -13.66 -3.55
C VAL A 147 -13.32 -14.25 -2.16
N ALA A 148 -13.12 -13.46 -1.09
CA ALA A 148 -13.42 -13.88 0.28
C ALA A 148 -14.92 -13.93 0.58
N LEU A 149 -15.71 -13.01 0.02
CA LEU A 149 -17.15 -12.92 0.25
C LEU A 149 -17.97 -13.93 -0.57
N ALA A 150 -17.55 -14.21 -1.81
CA ALA A 150 -18.35 -15.02 -2.73
C ALA A 150 -18.68 -16.44 -2.22
N PRO A 151 -17.76 -17.19 -1.57
CA PRO A 151 -18.09 -18.49 -0.98
C PRO A 151 -19.12 -18.44 0.15
N GLN A 152 -19.14 -17.35 0.92
CA GLN A 152 -19.99 -17.19 2.10
C GLN A 152 -21.43 -16.80 1.75
N PHE A 153 -21.64 -16.16 0.59
CA PHE A 153 -22.94 -15.66 0.16
C PHE A 153 -23.31 -16.16 -1.25
N PRO A 154 -23.72 -17.44 -1.41
CA PRO A 154 -23.94 -18.08 -2.71
C PRO A 154 -24.95 -17.36 -3.63
N SER A 155 -25.96 -16.71 -3.03
CA SER A 155 -27.03 -15.99 -3.75
C SER A 155 -26.55 -14.68 -4.39
N LEU A 156 -25.37 -14.18 -4.01
CA LEU A 156 -24.83 -12.93 -4.52
C LEU A 156 -23.95 -13.15 -5.77
N ARG A 157 -24.02 -12.16 -6.67
CA ARG A 157 -23.06 -11.95 -7.76
C ARG A 157 -22.25 -10.70 -7.46
N PHE A 158 -21.00 -10.66 -7.93
CA PHE A 158 -20.11 -9.54 -7.68
C PHE A 158 -19.56 -8.97 -8.98
N LEU A 159 -19.54 -7.64 -9.08
CA LEU A 159 -18.90 -6.90 -10.15
C LEU A 159 -17.75 -6.07 -9.55
N VAL A 160 -16.54 -6.37 -9.95
CA VAL A 160 -15.34 -5.60 -9.56
C VAL A 160 -15.13 -4.50 -10.59
N GLN A 161 -15.20 -3.24 -10.15
CA GLN A 161 -14.98 -2.08 -11.00
C GLN A 161 -13.66 -1.40 -10.65
N THR A 162 -12.74 -1.37 -11.61
CA THR A 162 -11.49 -0.61 -11.49
C THR A 162 -11.64 0.74 -12.17
N GLU A 163 -10.95 1.74 -11.64
CA GLU A 163 -10.79 3.01 -12.34
C GLU A 163 -9.83 2.83 -13.52
N ALA A 164 -10.16 3.45 -14.65
CA ALA A 164 -9.20 3.60 -15.74
C ALA A 164 -8.11 4.56 -15.26
N LYS A 165 -6.85 4.09 -15.21
CA LYS A 165 -5.71 4.95 -14.91
C LYS A 165 -5.68 6.05 -15.99
N ALA A 166 -5.88 7.31 -15.60
CA ALA A 166 -5.74 8.43 -16.51
C ALA A 166 -4.33 8.38 -17.12
N GLU A 167 -4.25 8.27 -18.45
CA GLU A 167 -3.01 8.39 -19.20
C GLU A 167 -2.57 9.86 -19.14
N SER A 168 -1.87 10.26 -18.07
CA SER A 168 -1.02 11.44 -18.11
C SER A 168 0.31 11.02 -18.74
N GLY A 169 0.56 11.57 -19.94
CA GLY A 169 1.61 11.15 -20.86
C GLY A 169 3.00 11.04 -20.24
N GLY A 170 3.66 9.92 -20.56
CA GLY A 170 5.07 9.66 -20.24
C GLY A 170 5.36 8.18 -20.48
N HIS A 171 6.12 7.88 -21.53
CA HIS A 171 6.49 6.54 -22.02
C HIS A 171 6.61 5.47 -20.92
N GLN A 172 5.74 4.46 -20.98
CA GLN A 172 5.78 3.27 -20.13
C GLN A 172 6.45 2.13 -20.92
N PRO A 173 7.43 1.39 -20.36
CA PRO A 173 7.84 0.13 -20.97
C PRO A 173 6.72 -0.89 -20.82
N CYS A 174 6.50 -1.62 -21.92
CA CYS A 174 5.45 -2.59 -22.24
C CYS A 174 4.92 -3.43 -21.06
N LEU A 175 3.74 -3.07 -20.56
CA LEU A 175 2.73 -4.02 -20.07
C LEU A 175 1.37 -3.40 -20.35
N ASP A 176 0.71 -3.88 -21.40
CA ASP A 176 -0.61 -3.42 -21.80
C ASP A 176 -1.64 -3.61 -20.66
N ASN A 177 -2.62 -2.70 -20.54
CA ASN A 177 -3.71 -2.82 -19.56
C ASN A 177 -4.49 -4.16 -19.67
N HIS A 178 -4.43 -4.81 -20.82
CA HIS A 178 -4.94 -6.16 -21.04
C HIS A 178 -4.18 -7.22 -20.24
N GLY A 179 -2.86 -7.09 -20.09
CA GLY A 179 -2.01 -8.02 -19.33
C GLY A 179 -2.26 -7.97 -17.83
N ILE A 180 -2.47 -6.79 -17.25
CA ILE A 180 -2.80 -6.65 -15.81
C ILE A 180 -4.23 -7.11 -15.51
N SER A 181 -5.19 -6.85 -16.40
CA SER A 181 -6.57 -7.35 -16.25
C SER A 181 -6.63 -8.88 -16.38
N ALA A 182 -5.86 -9.47 -17.31
CA ALA A 182 -5.74 -10.93 -17.45
C ALA A 182 -5.07 -11.60 -16.25
N LEU A 183 -4.02 -10.98 -15.69
CA LEU A 183 -3.34 -11.46 -14.47
C LEU A 183 -4.23 -11.33 -13.23
N LYS A 184 -5.10 -10.32 -13.15
CA LYS A 184 -6.09 -10.15 -12.07
C LYS A 184 -7.30 -11.09 -12.19
N LEU A 185 -7.62 -11.59 -13.39
CA LEU A 185 -8.59 -12.69 -13.55
C LEU A 185 -7.99 -14.04 -13.13
N ALA A 186 -6.67 -14.21 -13.30
CA ALA A 186 -5.97 -15.43 -12.95
C ALA A 186 -5.94 -15.70 -11.43
N SER A 187 -6.08 -14.67 -10.59
CA SER A 187 -6.14 -14.78 -9.13
C SER A 187 -7.52 -15.19 -8.58
N ILE A 188 -8.56 -15.25 -9.41
CA ILE A 188 -9.89 -15.72 -9.01
C ILE A 188 -9.96 -17.25 -9.15
N PRO A 189 -10.28 -17.99 -8.07
CA PRO A 189 -10.49 -19.44 -8.12
C PRO A 189 -11.51 -19.83 -9.20
N LEU A 190 -11.22 -20.91 -9.95
CA LEU A 190 -12.02 -21.30 -11.12
C LEU A 190 -13.52 -21.42 -10.81
N HIS A 191 -13.86 -21.96 -9.63
CA HIS A 191 -15.22 -22.17 -9.17
C HIS A 191 -16.00 -20.87 -8.86
N LEU A 192 -15.33 -19.73 -8.72
CA LEU A 192 -15.95 -18.43 -8.44
C LEU A 192 -16.10 -17.55 -9.69
N ARG A 193 -15.46 -17.90 -10.81
CA ARG A 193 -15.44 -17.08 -12.04
C ARG A 193 -16.82 -16.86 -12.66
N ALA A 194 -17.77 -17.77 -12.45
CA ALA A 194 -19.15 -17.60 -12.93
C ALA A 194 -19.94 -16.52 -12.16
N ARG A 195 -19.44 -16.11 -10.98
CA ARG A 195 -20.13 -15.20 -10.06
C ARG A 195 -19.40 -13.88 -9.83
N ILE A 196 -18.16 -13.77 -10.27
CA ILE A 196 -17.34 -12.57 -10.15
C ILE A 196 -16.98 -12.09 -11.55
N THR A 197 -17.49 -10.92 -11.93
CA THR A 197 -17.18 -10.26 -13.20
C THR A 197 -16.34 -9.01 -12.99
N TRP A 198 -15.60 -8.61 -14.02
CA TRP A 198 -14.76 -7.41 -14.01
C TRP A 198 -15.30 -6.38 -14.99
N GLY A 199 -15.24 -5.11 -14.60
CA GLY A 199 -15.60 -3.97 -15.44
C GLY A 199 -14.67 -2.79 -15.21
N THR A 200 -14.51 -1.94 -16.22
CA THR A 200 -13.83 -0.64 -16.10
C THR A 200 -14.87 0.46 -16.09
N ARG A 201 -14.79 1.37 -15.12
CA ARG A 201 -15.61 2.58 -15.14
C ARG A 201 -14.95 3.59 -16.09
N LEU A 202 -15.62 3.92 -17.19
CA LEU A 202 -15.25 5.06 -18.03
C LEU A 202 -15.47 6.34 -17.22
N SER A 203 -14.44 7.17 -17.09
CA SER A 203 -14.56 8.48 -16.46
C SER A 203 -15.54 9.30 -17.28
N THR A 204 -16.74 9.53 -16.77
CA THR A 204 -17.63 10.56 -17.30
C THR A 204 -16.98 11.89 -16.94
N ALA A 205 -16.18 12.43 -17.86
CA ALA A 205 -15.82 13.83 -17.84
C ALA A 205 -17.11 14.62 -18.03
N THR A 206 -17.71 15.09 -16.94
CA THR A 206 -18.73 16.14 -16.99
C THR A 206 -18.05 17.40 -17.52
N GLN A 207 -18.59 17.89 -18.65
CA GLN A 207 -18.26 19.16 -19.30
C GLN A 207 -18.42 20.34 -18.36
#